data_AF-A0A1F5ICG3-F1
#
_entry.id   AF-A0A1F5ICG3-F1
#
_cell.length_a   1.000
_cell.length_b   1.000
_cell.length_c   1.000
_cell.angle_alpha   90.00
_cell.angle_beta   90.00
_cell.angle_gamma   90.00
#
_symmetry.space_group_name_H-M   'P 1'
#
loop_
_entity.id
_entity.type
_entity.pdbx_description
1 polymer ?
#
loop_
_entity_poly.entity_id
_entity_poly.type
_entity_poly.pdbx_seq_one_letter_code
_entity_poly.pdbx_strand_id
1 'polypeptide(L)'
;MERITERRQTAADGLSEPTLLSIRTSISQGGIMLKVLPLARQGLTVSEIEQITGIRHDLVASSLFRQRVKGRLPESARQFNKRLIEAIVNLPEDPELRKGLLDQVSFGLYRGNLKSFTTPRACLRLAGLGRLIGNYNWAQAVVPVLRSAEIAIKEFFLNVNDDGVEVERTYRIMFKAEQKKAISTLKNRVDELDHRGIPFI
;
A
#
# COMPACT_ATOMS: atom_id res chain seq x y z
N MET A 1 53.46 6.54 -17.79
CA MET A 1 52.20 5.88 -17.36
C MET A 1 51.54 6.76 -16.30
N GLU A 2 50.79 7.78 -16.70
CA GLU A 2 50.10 8.68 -15.75
C GLU A 2 49.13 9.57 -16.54
N ARG A 3 47.87 9.15 -16.70
CA ARG A 3 46.78 9.99 -17.25
C ARG A 3 45.37 9.37 -17.21
N ILE A 4 45.15 8.29 -16.44
CA ILE A 4 43.85 7.58 -16.44
C ILE A 4 43.08 7.74 -15.11
N THR A 5 43.70 8.27 -14.05
CA THR A 5 43.09 8.32 -12.71
C THR A 5 42.20 9.54 -12.43
N GLU A 6 42.20 10.60 -13.24
CA GLU A 6 41.50 11.86 -12.89
C GLU A 6 40.07 12.02 -13.44
N ARG A 7 39.54 11.08 -14.24
CA ARG A 7 38.22 11.26 -14.91
C ARG A 7 37.00 10.66 -14.18
N ARG A 8 37.12 10.24 -12.91
CA ARG A 8 35.98 9.64 -12.18
C ARG A 8 35.34 10.51 -11.10
N GLN A 9 35.87 11.69 -10.82
CA GLN A 9 35.26 12.67 -9.91
C GLN A 9 34.83 13.87 -10.74
N THR A 10 33.54 14.00 -11.08
CA THR A 10 32.94 15.29 -11.53
C THR A 10 31.44 15.21 -11.88
N ALA A 11 30.82 14.03 -12.00
CA ALA A 11 29.40 13.98 -12.41
C ALA A 11 28.38 14.12 -11.25
N ALA A 12 28.81 13.93 -10.00
CA ALA A 12 27.91 13.92 -8.83
C ALA A 12 27.90 15.24 -8.04
N ASP A 13 28.95 16.07 -8.16
CA ASP A 13 29.19 17.23 -7.28
C ASP A 13 28.33 18.46 -7.62
N GLY A 14 27.56 18.42 -8.70
CA GLY A 14 26.66 19.52 -9.12
C GLY A 14 25.17 19.21 -8.98
N LEU A 15 24.79 18.04 -8.45
CA LEU A 15 23.40 17.63 -8.34
C LEU A 15 22.86 17.97 -6.95
N SER A 16 21.71 18.64 -6.90
CA SER A 16 21.02 18.87 -5.63
C SER A 16 20.66 17.54 -4.95
N GLU A 17 20.68 17.50 -3.62
CA GLU A 17 20.27 16.32 -2.82
C GLU A 17 18.94 15.68 -3.29
N PRO A 18 17.87 16.46 -3.62
CA PRO A 18 16.65 15.90 -4.21
C PRO A 18 16.88 15.13 -5.52
N THR A 19 17.78 15.61 -6.38
CA THR A 19 18.12 14.97 -7.65
C THR A 19 18.91 13.68 -7.42
N LEU A 20 19.84 13.67 -6.48
CA LEU A 20 20.58 12.47 -6.10
C LEU A 20 19.66 11.41 -5.50
N LEU A 21 18.72 11.82 -4.66
CA LEU A 21 17.69 10.94 -4.09
C LEU A 21 16.80 10.35 -5.18
N SER A 22 16.35 11.17 -6.15
CA SER A 22 15.58 10.75 -7.32
C SER A 22 16.33 9.71 -8.17
N ILE A 23 17.62 9.93 -8.43
CA ILE A 23 18.46 9.00 -9.20
C ILE A 23 18.63 7.68 -8.43
N ARG A 24 18.95 7.72 -7.13
CA ARG A 24 19.05 6.51 -6.29
C ARG A 24 17.75 5.74 -6.23
N THR A 25 16.62 6.44 -6.13
CA THR A 25 15.28 5.85 -6.15
C THR A 25 14.98 5.21 -7.51
N SER A 26 15.38 5.85 -8.61
CA SER A 26 15.23 5.31 -9.96
C SER A 26 16.10 4.08 -10.21
N ILE A 27 17.35 4.08 -9.73
CA ILE A 27 18.27 2.94 -9.83
C ILE A 27 17.77 1.76 -9.00
N SER A 28 17.32 2.00 -7.76
CA SER A 28 16.75 0.94 -6.92
C SER A 28 15.47 0.37 -7.52
N GLN A 29 14.57 1.20 -8.06
CA GLN A 29 13.39 0.72 -8.80
C GLN A 29 13.76 -0.05 -10.07
N GLY A 30 14.79 0.39 -10.80
CA GLY A 30 15.34 -0.33 -11.95
C GLY A 30 15.92 -1.69 -11.57
N GLY A 31 16.66 -1.76 -10.47
CA GLY A 31 17.23 -3.00 -9.93
C GLY A 31 16.16 -3.98 -9.44
N ILE A 32 15.10 -3.50 -8.79
CA ILE A 32 13.93 -4.30 -8.42
C ILE A 32 13.28 -4.88 -9.68
N MET A 33 13.09 -4.07 -10.73
CA MET A 33 12.46 -4.52 -11.97
C MET A 33 13.26 -5.64 -12.66
N LEU A 34 14.59 -5.55 -12.69
CA LEU A 34 15.45 -6.56 -13.30
C LEU A 34 15.33 -7.93 -12.60
N LYS A 35 15.02 -7.94 -11.31
CA LYS A 35 14.80 -9.17 -10.52
C LYS A 35 13.37 -9.68 -10.63
N VAL A 36 12.38 -8.79 -10.60
CA VAL A 36 10.96 -9.15 -10.55
C VAL A 36 10.41 -9.58 -11.92
N LEU A 37 10.75 -8.87 -13.00
CA LEU A 37 10.12 -9.08 -14.31
C LEU A 37 10.37 -10.47 -14.93
N PRO A 38 11.59 -11.05 -14.86
CA PRO A 38 11.82 -12.40 -15.40
C PRO A 38 10.98 -13.47 -14.69
N LEU A 39 10.92 -13.42 -13.36
CA LEU A 39 10.14 -14.37 -12.55
C LEU A 39 8.64 -14.21 -12.81
N ALA A 40 8.17 -12.97 -12.93
CA ALA A 40 6.78 -12.68 -13.27
C ALA A 40 6.37 -13.25 -14.64
N ARG A 41 7.28 -13.24 -15.62
CA ARG A 41 7.02 -13.80 -16.96
C ARG A 41 6.94 -15.33 -16.95
N GLN A 42 7.56 -15.98 -15.97
CA GLN A 42 7.42 -17.41 -15.71
C GLN A 42 6.10 -17.76 -15.00
N GLY A 43 5.25 -16.77 -14.69
CA GLY A 43 3.95 -16.98 -14.06
C GLY A 43 3.98 -17.00 -12.53
N LEU A 44 5.14 -16.71 -11.91
CA LEU A 44 5.24 -16.68 -10.45
C LEU A 44 4.39 -15.57 -9.85
N THR A 45 3.79 -15.88 -8.71
CA THR A 45 2.99 -15.00 -7.88
C THR A 45 3.86 -13.98 -7.12
N VAL A 46 3.21 -12.97 -6.53
CA VAL A 46 3.91 -11.97 -5.71
C VAL A 46 4.68 -12.62 -4.57
N SER A 47 4.05 -13.57 -3.85
CA SER A 47 4.65 -14.27 -2.72
C SER A 47 5.87 -15.10 -3.12
N GLU A 48 5.80 -15.83 -4.24
CA GLU A 48 6.93 -16.63 -4.72
C GLU A 48 8.11 -15.74 -5.14
N ILE A 49 7.82 -14.61 -5.80
CA ILE A 49 8.86 -13.66 -6.21
C ILE A 49 9.51 -13.01 -4.97
N GLU A 50 8.74 -12.64 -3.96
CA GLU A 50 9.25 -12.13 -2.69
C GLU A 50 10.20 -13.14 -2.03
N GLN A 51 9.79 -14.40 -1.92
CA GLN A 51 10.60 -15.46 -1.32
C GLN A 51 11.93 -15.67 -2.05
N ILE A 52 11.92 -15.64 -3.39
CA ILE A 52 13.13 -15.85 -4.20
C ILE A 52 14.06 -14.63 -4.14
N THR A 53 13.51 -13.42 -4.18
CA THR A 53 14.29 -12.20 -4.39
C THR A 53 14.65 -11.48 -3.09
N GLY A 54 13.97 -11.79 -1.98
CA GLY A 54 14.02 -11.04 -0.73
C GLY A 54 13.44 -9.63 -0.84
N ILE A 55 12.76 -9.30 -1.96
CA ILE A 55 12.14 -7.99 -2.16
C ILE A 55 10.78 -7.99 -1.47
N ARG A 56 10.53 -6.94 -0.69
CA ARG A 56 9.29 -6.75 0.06
C ARG A 56 8.04 -6.92 -0.81
N HIS A 57 7.05 -7.66 -0.30
CA HIS A 57 5.80 -8.01 -0.99
C HIS A 57 5.13 -6.87 -1.76
N ASP A 58 4.95 -5.72 -1.11
CA ASP A 58 4.31 -4.52 -1.67
C ASP A 58 5.08 -3.93 -2.87
N LEU A 59 6.42 -3.96 -2.82
CA LEU A 59 7.30 -3.50 -3.90
C LEU A 59 7.24 -4.45 -5.09
N VAL A 60 7.18 -5.76 -4.84
CA VAL A 60 6.94 -6.76 -5.88
C VAL A 60 5.56 -6.53 -6.50
N ALA A 61 4.49 -6.47 -5.70
CA ALA A 61 3.12 -6.26 -6.16
C ALA A 61 3.00 -4.98 -7.02
N SER A 62 3.55 -3.86 -6.53
CA SER A 62 3.55 -2.58 -7.22
C SER A 62 4.36 -2.60 -8.53
N SER A 63 5.47 -3.33 -8.54
CA SER A 63 6.28 -3.52 -9.76
C SER A 63 5.53 -4.34 -10.79
N LEU A 64 4.95 -5.48 -10.40
CA LEU A 64 4.15 -6.32 -11.29
C LEU A 64 2.97 -5.55 -11.89
N PHE A 65 2.23 -4.80 -11.07
CA PHE A 65 1.13 -3.96 -11.54
C PHE A 65 1.59 -2.98 -12.63
N ARG A 66 2.70 -2.26 -12.40
CA ARG A 66 3.27 -1.34 -13.40
C ARG A 66 3.66 -2.04 -14.70
N GLN A 67 4.20 -3.25 -14.64
CA GLN A 67 4.56 -4.01 -15.85
C GLN A 67 3.33 -4.55 -16.60
N ARG A 68 2.25 -4.91 -15.89
CA ARG A 68 0.96 -5.27 -16.52
C ARG A 68 0.36 -4.10 -17.27
N VAL A 69 0.34 -2.91 -16.68
CA VAL A 69 -0.14 -1.68 -17.34
C VAL A 69 0.66 -1.38 -18.62
N LYS A 70 1.97 -1.66 -18.60
CA LYS A 70 2.85 -1.50 -19.77
C LYS A 70 2.77 -2.66 -20.79
N GLY A 71 1.89 -3.65 -20.58
CA GLY A 71 1.74 -4.81 -21.48
C GLY A 71 2.96 -5.75 -21.51
N ARG A 72 3.83 -5.70 -20.51
CA ARG A 72 5.08 -6.49 -20.46
C ARG A 72 4.92 -7.86 -19.80
N LEU A 73 3.74 -8.12 -19.26
CA LEU A 73 3.35 -9.38 -18.64
C LEU A 73 2.23 -10.02 -19.47
N PRO A 74 2.18 -11.37 -19.51
CA PRO A 74 1.22 -12.11 -20.33
C PRO A 74 -0.24 -11.92 -19.85
N GLU A 75 -0.45 -11.74 -18.55
CA GLU A 75 -1.77 -11.41 -17.99
C GLU A 75 -2.07 -9.91 -18.18
N SER A 76 -3.16 -9.60 -18.90
CA SER A 76 -3.60 -8.21 -19.07
C SER A 76 -4.08 -7.60 -17.75
N ALA A 77 -4.04 -6.27 -17.64
CA ALA A 77 -4.56 -5.55 -16.47
C ALA A 77 -6.04 -5.87 -16.18
N ARG A 78 -6.85 -6.08 -17.23
CA ARG A 78 -8.27 -6.45 -17.11
C ARG A 78 -8.44 -7.85 -16.51
N GLN A 79 -7.68 -8.84 -16.99
CA GLN A 79 -7.72 -10.21 -16.47
C GLN A 79 -7.22 -10.25 -15.02
N PHE A 80 -6.14 -9.55 -14.71
CA PHE A 80 -5.62 -9.43 -13.35
C PHE A 80 -6.66 -8.84 -12.40
N ASN A 81 -7.29 -7.71 -12.77
CA ASN A 81 -8.30 -7.08 -11.93
C ASN A 81 -9.52 -7.99 -11.74
N LYS A 82 -9.92 -8.75 -12.76
CA LYS A 82 -11.02 -9.73 -12.66
C LYS A 82 -10.67 -10.83 -11.64
N ARG A 83 -9.49 -11.46 -11.79
CA ARG A 83 -9.00 -12.49 -10.85
C ARG A 83 -8.88 -11.95 -9.42
N LEU A 84 -8.37 -10.73 -9.28
CA LEU A 84 -8.23 -10.08 -7.97
C LEU A 84 -9.60 -9.82 -7.33
N ILE A 85 -10.60 -9.36 -8.09
CA ILE A 85 -11.96 -9.19 -7.58
C ILE A 85 -12.55 -10.53 -7.15
N GLU A 86 -12.38 -11.59 -7.94
CA GLU A 86 -12.85 -12.95 -7.60
C GLU A 86 -12.23 -13.44 -6.29
N ALA A 87 -10.92 -13.21 -6.08
CA ALA A 87 -10.23 -13.52 -4.83
C ALA A 87 -10.70 -12.64 -3.65
N ILE A 88 -11.09 -11.39 -3.88
CA ILE A 88 -11.63 -10.51 -2.84
C ILE A 88 -13.05 -10.92 -2.43
N VAL A 89 -13.87 -11.38 -3.38
CA VAL A 89 -15.20 -11.91 -3.11
C VAL A 89 -15.10 -13.21 -2.31
N ASN A 90 -14.15 -14.07 -2.65
CA ASN A 90 -13.83 -15.32 -1.94
C ASN A 90 -12.61 -15.12 -1.02
N LEU A 91 -12.74 -14.17 -0.09
CA LEU A 91 -11.62 -13.70 0.72
C LEU A 91 -11.02 -14.86 1.56
N PRO A 92 -9.69 -15.08 1.53
CA PRO A 92 -9.06 -16.15 2.29
C PRO A 92 -9.11 -15.91 3.80
N GLU A 93 -9.14 -17.01 4.55
CA GLU A 93 -9.12 -16.99 6.03
C GLU A 93 -7.74 -16.63 6.59
N ASP A 94 -6.67 -16.91 5.86
CA ASP A 94 -5.29 -16.56 6.22
C ASP A 94 -5.08 -15.03 6.16
N PRO A 95 -4.72 -14.37 7.29
CA PRO A 95 -4.44 -12.94 7.33
C PRO A 95 -3.32 -12.46 6.40
N GLU A 96 -2.25 -13.24 6.22
CA GLU A 96 -1.12 -12.84 5.37
C GLU A 96 -1.52 -12.86 3.89
N LEU A 97 -2.32 -13.84 3.48
CA LEU A 97 -2.91 -13.86 2.13
C LEU A 97 -3.86 -12.68 1.91
N ARG A 98 -4.68 -12.32 2.90
CA ARG A 98 -5.53 -11.12 2.81
C ARG A 98 -4.70 -9.86 2.61
N LYS A 99 -3.64 -9.69 3.41
CA LYS A 99 -2.71 -8.57 3.27
C LYS A 99 -2.08 -8.52 1.88
N GLY A 100 -1.58 -9.65 1.37
CA GLY A 100 -1.02 -9.73 0.02
C GLY A 100 -2.03 -9.43 -1.11
N LEU A 101 -3.30 -9.81 -0.94
CA LEU A 101 -4.38 -9.41 -1.85
C LEU A 101 -4.63 -7.90 -1.79
N LEU A 102 -4.67 -7.32 -0.60
CA LEU A 102 -4.90 -5.89 -0.42
C LEU A 102 -3.74 -5.07 -1.01
N ASP A 103 -2.50 -5.52 -0.84
CA ASP A 103 -1.29 -4.91 -1.41
C ASP A 103 -1.28 -4.90 -2.95
N GLN A 104 -2.04 -5.78 -3.59
CA GLN A 104 -2.24 -5.79 -5.04
C GLN A 104 -3.32 -4.82 -5.54
N VAL A 105 -4.20 -4.31 -4.65
CA VAL A 105 -5.31 -3.41 -5.03
C VAL A 105 -4.79 -2.02 -5.43
N SER A 106 -5.05 -1.58 -6.66
CA SER A 106 -4.78 -0.20 -7.06
C SER A 106 -5.87 0.76 -6.57
N PHE A 107 -5.57 2.06 -6.47
CA PHE A 107 -6.58 3.05 -6.09
C PHE A 107 -7.75 3.09 -7.08
N GLY A 108 -7.48 2.92 -8.38
CA GLY A 108 -8.50 2.82 -9.42
C GLY A 108 -9.42 1.62 -9.23
N LEU A 109 -8.86 0.45 -8.87
CA LEU A 109 -9.65 -0.75 -8.59
C LEU A 109 -10.56 -0.55 -7.37
N TYR A 110 -10.02 0.05 -6.30
CA TYR A 110 -10.80 0.42 -5.11
C TYR A 110 -11.97 1.35 -5.48
N ARG A 111 -11.69 2.45 -6.19
CA ARG A 111 -12.71 3.42 -6.61
C ARG A 111 -13.79 2.79 -7.49
N GLY A 112 -13.43 1.84 -8.36
CA GLY A 112 -14.38 1.14 -9.22
C GLY A 112 -15.20 0.05 -8.51
N ASN A 113 -14.83 -0.36 -7.29
CA ASN A 113 -15.44 -1.52 -6.60
C ASN A 113 -15.73 -1.24 -5.12
N LEU A 114 -16.31 -0.08 -4.80
CA LEU A 114 -16.56 0.36 -3.42
C LEU A 114 -17.35 -0.65 -2.57
N LYS A 115 -18.19 -1.50 -3.19
CA LYS A 115 -18.93 -2.56 -2.49
C LYS A 115 -18.04 -3.61 -1.82
N SER A 116 -16.83 -3.83 -2.32
CA SER A 116 -15.89 -4.85 -1.83
C SER A 116 -14.97 -4.31 -0.73
N PHE A 117 -14.97 -3.01 -0.48
CA PHE A 117 -14.07 -2.35 0.45
C PHE A 117 -14.82 -1.57 1.52
N THR A 118 -14.14 -1.32 2.63
CA THR A 118 -14.57 -0.35 3.62
C THR A 118 -13.37 0.44 4.12
N THR A 119 -13.61 1.40 5.02
CA THR A 119 -12.56 2.23 5.60
C THR A 119 -12.56 2.07 7.11
N PRO A 120 -11.39 2.20 7.78
CA PRO A 120 -11.32 2.25 9.24
C PRO A 120 -12.24 3.35 9.82
N ARG A 121 -12.32 4.50 9.14
CA ARG A 121 -13.21 5.62 9.52
C ARG A 121 -14.69 5.20 9.53
N ALA A 122 -15.14 4.44 8.54
CA ALA A 122 -16.51 3.93 8.50
C ALA A 122 -16.77 2.92 9.63
N CYS A 123 -15.82 2.01 9.89
CA CYS A 123 -15.92 1.05 10.99
C CYS A 123 -15.99 1.76 12.35
N LEU A 124 -15.21 2.83 12.54
CA LEU A 124 -15.22 3.64 13.77
C LEU A 124 -16.59 4.30 14.02
N ARG A 125 -17.23 4.85 12.97
CA ARG A 125 -18.59 5.38 13.07
C ARG A 125 -19.60 4.30 13.47
N LEU A 126 -19.56 3.16 12.79
CA LEU A 126 -20.46 2.04 13.04
C LEU A 126 -20.23 1.38 14.42
N ALA A 127 -19.04 1.55 14.99
CA ALA A 127 -18.73 1.14 16.35
C ALA A 127 -19.32 2.08 17.42
N GLY A 128 -19.92 3.22 17.05
CA GLY A 128 -20.36 4.24 18.00
C GLY A 128 -19.25 5.18 18.48
N LEU A 129 -18.07 5.11 17.85
CA LEU A 129 -16.87 5.87 18.21
C LEU A 129 -16.62 7.03 17.24
N GLY A 130 -17.69 7.50 16.57
CA GLY A 130 -17.61 8.58 15.59
C GLY A 130 -17.02 9.89 16.14
N ARG A 131 -17.15 10.13 17.45
CA ARG A 131 -16.54 11.27 18.15
C ARG A 131 -15.02 11.34 17.99
N LEU A 132 -14.34 10.19 17.93
CA LEU A 132 -12.88 10.13 17.82
C LEU A 132 -12.36 10.63 16.47
N ILE A 133 -13.20 10.64 15.44
CA ILE A 133 -12.84 11.07 14.08
C ILE A 133 -12.50 12.57 14.02
N GLY A 134 -13.06 13.36 14.94
CA GLY A 134 -12.77 14.80 15.03
C GLY A 134 -11.32 15.09 15.42
N ASN A 135 -10.62 14.14 16.03
CA ASN A 135 -9.20 14.27 16.33
C ASN A 135 -8.37 13.98 15.07
N TYR A 136 -7.49 14.91 14.70
CA TYR A 136 -6.54 14.78 13.59
C TYR A 136 -5.71 13.48 13.62
N ASN A 137 -5.45 12.93 14.81
CA ASN A 137 -4.62 11.73 15.02
C ASN A 137 -5.41 10.43 15.21
N TRP A 138 -6.74 10.41 14.97
CA TRP A 138 -7.56 9.21 15.16
C TRP A 138 -7.00 7.97 14.44
N ALA A 139 -6.40 8.16 13.26
CA ALA A 139 -5.82 7.08 12.47
C ALA A 139 -4.60 6.44 13.16
N GLN A 140 -3.80 7.22 13.89
CA GLN A 140 -2.65 6.72 14.66
C GLN A 140 -3.09 5.83 15.83
N ALA A 141 -4.27 6.09 16.41
CA ALA A 141 -4.85 5.24 17.44
C ALA A 141 -5.52 3.98 16.84
N VAL A 142 -6.32 4.16 15.79
CA VAL A 142 -7.20 3.10 15.26
C VAL A 142 -6.48 2.09 14.38
N VAL A 143 -5.55 2.52 13.52
CA VAL A 143 -4.88 1.62 12.57
C VAL A 143 -4.06 0.53 13.28
N PRO A 144 -3.26 0.83 14.33
CA PRO A 144 -2.54 -0.20 15.06
C PRO A 144 -3.47 -1.22 15.74
N VAL A 145 -4.58 -0.76 16.32
CA VAL A 145 -5.57 -1.64 16.96
C VAL A 145 -6.14 -2.63 15.95
N LEU A 146 -6.56 -2.16 14.78
CA LEU A 146 -7.06 -3.02 13.71
C LEU A 146 -5.98 -3.99 13.18
N ARG A 147 -4.75 -3.51 12.95
CA ARG A 147 -3.63 -4.36 12.51
C ARG A 147 -3.30 -5.45 13.53
N SER A 148 -3.33 -5.14 14.82
CA SER A 148 -3.10 -6.13 15.89
C SER A 148 -4.20 -7.19 15.98
N ALA A 149 -5.39 -6.92 15.42
CA ALA A 149 -6.46 -7.90 15.27
C ALA A 149 -6.42 -8.59 13.89
N GLU A 150 -5.28 -8.54 13.20
CA GLU A 150 -5.04 -9.19 11.91
C GLU A 150 -5.99 -8.72 10.80
N ILE A 151 -6.40 -7.45 10.85
CA ILE A 151 -7.20 -6.81 9.81
C ILE A 151 -6.25 -6.05 8.90
N ALA A 152 -6.19 -6.46 7.64
CA ALA A 152 -5.32 -5.83 6.66
C ALA A 152 -5.82 -4.42 6.33
N ILE A 153 -4.90 -3.44 6.36
CA ILE A 153 -5.17 -2.05 6.01
C ILE A 153 -4.13 -1.58 5.01
N LYS A 154 -4.61 -1.06 3.88
CA LYS A 154 -3.79 -0.42 2.86
C LYS A 154 -4.03 1.07 2.83
N GLU A 155 -2.96 1.80 2.60
CA GLU A 155 -2.93 3.25 2.52
C GLU A 155 -2.59 3.68 1.10
N PHE A 156 -3.36 4.61 0.56
CA PHE A 156 -3.03 5.32 -0.67
C PHE A 156 -2.75 6.78 -0.34
N PHE A 157 -1.61 7.27 -0.78
CA PHE A 157 -1.21 8.67 -0.65
C PHE A 157 -1.45 9.33 -2.01
N LEU A 158 -2.36 10.30 -2.04
CA LEU A 158 -2.73 11.00 -3.27
C LEU A 158 -2.61 12.48 -3.05
N ASN A 159 -1.88 13.16 -3.93
CA ASN A 159 -1.91 14.61 -4.00
C ASN A 159 -3.21 15.06 -4.67
N VAL A 160 -3.94 15.93 -4.01
CA VAL A 160 -5.20 16.48 -4.48
C VAL A 160 -5.08 18.00 -4.45
N ASN A 161 -5.47 18.67 -5.53
CA ASN A 161 -5.55 20.12 -5.53
C ASN A 161 -6.82 20.54 -4.78
N ASP A 162 -6.66 21.31 -3.71
CA ASP A 162 -7.72 21.87 -2.88
C ASP A 162 -7.53 23.40 -2.88
N ASP A 163 -8.42 24.12 -3.56
CA ASP A 163 -8.36 25.59 -3.72
C ASP A 163 -7.01 26.15 -4.19
N GLY A 164 -6.36 25.48 -5.14
CA GLY A 164 -5.06 25.89 -5.70
C GLY A 164 -3.86 25.42 -4.88
N VAL A 165 -4.08 24.76 -3.75
CA VAL A 165 -3.04 24.18 -2.90
C VAL A 165 -2.97 22.68 -3.14
N GLU A 166 -1.78 22.15 -3.41
CA GLU A 166 -1.57 20.71 -3.49
C GLU A 166 -1.53 20.12 -2.07
N VAL A 167 -2.54 19.33 -1.72
CA VAL A 167 -2.70 18.69 -0.41
C VAL A 167 -2.59 17.18 -0.55
N GLU A 168 -1.73 16.55 0.24
CA GLU A 168 -1.68 15.09 0.32
C GLU A 168 -2.87 14.56 1.12
N ARG A 169 -3.68 13.69 0.49
CA ARG A 169 -4.77 12.97 1.14
C ARG A 169 -4.43 11.49 1.26
N THR A 170 -4.45 10.99 2.49
CA THR A 170 -4.31 9.54 2.76
C THR A 170 -5.67 8.84 2.78
N TYR A 171 -5.86 7.87 1.89
CA TYR A 171 -7.02 6.97 1.88
C TYR A 171 -6.64 5.64 2.51
N ARG A 172 -7.40 5.22 3.53
CA ARG A 172 -7.18 3.95 4.22
C ARG A 172 -8.32 2.99 3.92
N ILE A 173 -7.99 1.84 3.35
CA ILE A 173 -8.97 0.84 2.93
C ILE A 173 -8.68 -0.51 3.59
N MET A 174 -9.72 -1.30 3.70
CA MET A 174 -9.70 -2.70 4.15
C MET A 174 -10.84 -3.45 3.45
N PHE A 175 -10.87 -4.77 3.52
CA PHE A 175 -11.94 -5.54 2.89
C PHE A 175 -13.28 -5.36 3.61
N LYS A 176 -14.36 -5.27 2.84
CA LYS A 176 -15.71 -5.13 3.40
C LYS A 176 -16.12 -6.34 4.25
N ALA A 177 -15.66 -7.54 3.87
CA ALA A 177 -15.91 -8.77 4.63
C ALA A 177 -15.37 -8.70 6.07
N GLU A 178 -14.29 -7.96 6.31
CA GLU A 178 -13.69 -7.80 7.64
C GLU A 178 -14.38 -6.73 8.50
N GLN A 179 -15.40 -6.03 7.96
CA GLN A 179 -16.06 -4.91 8.65
C GLN A 179 -16.66 -5.32 10.01
N LYS A 180 -17.32 -6.48 10.09
CA LYS A 180 -17.92 -6.95 11.35
C LYS A 180 -16.86 -7.20 12.42
N LYS A 181 -15.76 -7.88 12.05
CA LYS A 181 -14.61 -8.12 12.93
C LYS A 181 -14.03 -6.79 13.41
N ALA A 182 -13.78 -5.84 12.49
CA ALA A 182 -13.26 -4.51 12.83
C ALA A 182 -14.14 -3.74 13.81
N ILE A 183 -15.45 -3.71 13.59
CA ILE A 183 -16.39 -3.04 14.50
C ILE A 183 -16.31 -3.66 15.90
N SER A 184 -16.33 -5.00 15.99
CA SER A 184 -16.23 -5.70 17.27
C SER A 184 -14.90 -5.41 17.98
N THR A 185 -13.77 -5.46 17.25
CA THR A 185 -12.45 -5.15 17.80
C THR A 185 -12.41 -3.73 18.37
N LEU A 186 -12.93 -2.75 17.62
CA LEU A 186 -12.92 -1.35 18.06
C LEU A 186 -13.79 -1.13 19.30
N LYS A 187 -14.94 -1.81 19.40
CA LYS A 187 -15.80 -1.76 20.59
C LYS A 187 -15.16 -2.40 21.82
N ASN A 188 -14.43 -3.50 21.64
CA ASN A 188 -13.83 -4.23 22.75
C ASN A 188 -12.51 -3.62 23.25
N ARG A 189 -11.94 -2.67 22.50
CA ARG A 189 -10.65 -2.02 22.81
C ARG A 189 -10.79 -0.51 22.89
N VAL A 190 -11.97 -0.04 23.31
CA VAL A 190 -12.25 1.40 23.51
C VAL A 190 -11.27 2.01 24.51
N ASP A 191 -10.97 1.31 25.60
CA ASP A 191 -10.06 1.81 26.64
C ASP A 191 -8.64 2.05 26.09
N GLU A 192 -8.15 1.21 25.17
CA GLU A 192 -6.86 1.39 24.49
C GLU A 192 -6.86 2.58 23.51
N LEU A 193 -8.03 2.90 22.95
CA LEU A 193 -8.20 4.07 22.08
C LEU A 193 -8.26 5.37 22.89
N ASP A 194 -8.81 5.30 24.12
CA ASP A 194 -8.88 6.44 25.04
C ASP A 194 -7.52 6.70 25.75
N HIS A 195 -6.73 5.66 26.06
CA HIS A 195 -5.43 5.80 26.74
C HIS A 195 -4.26 6.22 25.83
N ARG A 196 -4.37 6.08 24.50
CA ARG A 196 -3.31 6.42 23.53
C ARG A 196 -3.25 7.91 23.16
N GLY A 197 -3.70 8.81 24.04
CA GLY A 197 -3.45 10.24 23.91
C GLY A 197 -4.24 10.90 22.78
N ILE A 198 -5.55 10.79 22.82
CA ILE A 198 -6.42 11.83 22.26
C ILE A 198 -6.72 12.79 23.42
N PRO A 199 -5.94 13.86 23.63
CA PRO A 199 -6.35 14.88 24.59
C PRO A 199 -7.69 15.43 24.11
N PHE A 200 -8.69 15.38 24.98
CA PHE A 200 -9.92 16.12 24.81
C PHE A 200 -9.55 17.60 24.90
N ILE A 201 -9.63 18.31 23.77
CA ILE A 201 -9.71 19.78 23.73
C ILE A 201 -11.09 20.11 23.16
#